data_AF-A0A9D2U830-F1
#
_entry.id   AF-A0A9D2U830-F1
#
_cell.length_a   1.000
_cell.length_b   1.000
_cell.length_c   1.000
_cell.angle_alpha   90.00
_cell.angle_beta   90.00
_cell.angle_gamma   90.00
#
_symmetry.space_group_name_H-M   'P 1'
#
loop_
_entity.id
_entity.type
_entity.pdbx_description
1 polymer ?
#
loop_
_entity_poly.entity_id
_entity_poly.type
_entity_poly.pdbx_seq_one_letter_code
_entity_poly.pdbx_strand_id
1 'polypeptide(L)'
;MSLQINDRMLFPGGKKKAFTLSYDDGITQDRRLIGILDRYRVKATFNLNSGLFGQEGVVAAGKKEVSHIKVTAAEARELYKNHEVAAHGQFHSCMTGMDSGRCVEEILQSRKALEELTGHPVTGYAYAFGAYDDTVLSAMKACGITYARTITSTHKFDIPDDFLTWDPTCHHDDEKIFDLADEFLSDGFYFNMLTPAKLFYVWGHSYEFDQCDNWDHMEELVRKVSGRDDVWYATNGEIRAYVEAYRRLVFSADSRTVYNPSAVGVCLGGMFAPDWIEVKPGQTAELIPPVDM
;
A
#
# COMPACT_ATOMS: atom_id res chain seq x y z
N MET A 1 2.10 -20.27 -32.75
CA MET A 1 1.11 -20.69 -31.75
C MET A 1 1.83 -20.60 -30.41
N SER A 2 1.42 -19.65 -29.57
CA SER A 2 2.01 -19.43 -28.26
C SER A 2 1.00 -19.89 -27.22
N LEU A 3 1.43 -20.62 -26.19
CA LEU A 3 0.53 -21.03 -25.11
C LEU A 3 0.55 -19.97 -24.01
N GLN A 4 -0.63 -19.63 -23.49
CA GLN A 4 -0.75 -18.88 -22.25
C GLN A 4 -0.92 -19.83 -21.08
N ILE A 5 -0.02 -19.73 -20.09
CA ILE A 5 -0.13 -20.45 -18.82
C ILE A 5 -1.05 -19.65 -17.88
N ASN A 6 -1.91 -20.34 -17.14
CA ASN A 6 -2.86 -19.75 -16.18
C ASN A 6 -2.30 -19.77 -14.76
N ASP A 7 -1.13 -19.17 -14.59
CA ASP A 7 -0.37 -19.08 -13.34
C ASP A 7 -0.25 -17.63 -12.82
N ARG A 8 -1.00 -16.68 -13.42
CA ARG A 8 -0.87 -15.27 -13.10
C ARG A 8 -1.66 -14.92 -11.85
N MET A 9 -1.08 -14.05 -11.02
CA MET A 9 -1.73 -13.58 -9.80
C MET A 9 -3.02 -12.82 -10.11
N LEU A 10 -4.08 -13.15 -9.37
CA LEU A 10 -5.27 -12.32 -9.17
C LEU A 10 -5.35 -11.96 -7.69
N PHE A 11 -6.02 -10.86 -7.34
CA PHE A 11 -6.31 -10.50 -5.96
C PHE A 11 -7.40 -11.42 -5.35
N PRO A 12 -7.58 -11.43 -4.01
CA PRO A 12 -8.54 -12.29 -3.32
C PRO A 12 -9.93 -12.30 -3.97
N GLY A 13 -10.48 -13.50 -4.16
CA GLY A 13 -11.76 -13.70 -4.84
C GLY A 13 -11.69 -13.49 -6.36
N GLY A 14 -10.53 -13.72 -6.98
CA GLY A 14 -10.34 -13.62 -8.43
C GLY A 14 -10.36 -12.20 -8.98
N LYS A 15 -10.18 -11.18 -8.11
CA LYS A 15 -10.26 -9.77 -8.50
C LYS A 15 -9.05 -9.35 -9.33
N LYS A 16 -9.28 -8.53 -10.35
CA LYS A 16 -8.21 -8.00 -11.23
C LYS A 16 -7.69 -6.64 -10.79
N LYS A 17 -8.32 -6.02 -9.80
CA LYS A 17 -8.02 -4.64 -9.39
C LYS A 17 -7.88 -4.58 -7.87
N ALA A 18 -6.92 -3.80 -7.38
CA ALA A 18 -6.81 -3.44 -5.98
C ALA A 18 -6.54 -1.95 -5.82
N PHE A 19 -7.11 -1.36 -4.78
CA PHE A 19 -6.96 0.05 -4.44
C PHE A 19 -6.43 0.18 -3.02
N THR A 20 -5.37 0.97 -2.84
CA THR A 20 -4.77 1.25 -1.54
C THR A 20 -4.37 2.72 -1.43
N LEU A 21 -4.43 3.23 -0.20
CA LEU A 21 -4.15 4.61 0.17
C LEU A 21 -3.06 4.66 1.24
N SER A 22 -2.17 5.66 1.16
CA SER A 22 -1.10 5.87 2.14
C SER A 22 -1.02 7.32 2.56
N TYR A 23 -1.25 7.60 3.84
CA TYR A 23 -1.28 8.96 4.39
C TYR A 23 -0.30 9.14 5.51
N ASP A 24 0.37 10.29 5.54
CA ASP A 24 1.51 10.51 6.41
C ASP A 24 1.20 11.37 7.62
N ASP A 25 2.20 11.45 8.48
CA ASP A 25 2.36 12.39 9.57
C ASP A 25 1.51 12.14 10.83
N GLY A 26 0.35 11.50 10.74
CA GLY A 26 -0.47 11.24 11.91
C GLY A 26 -0.98 12.54 12.55
N ILE A 27 -1.77 13.30 11.81
CA ILE A 27 -2.17 14.66 12.13
C ILE A 27 -3.67 14.79 12.35
N THR A 28 -4.10 15.87 12.97
CA THR A 28 -5.49 16.07 13.37
C THR A 28 -6.51 16.02 12.23
N GLN A 29 -6.09 16.33 11.00
CA GLN A 29 -6.89 16.26 9.78
C GLN A 29 -7.24 14.81 9.40
N ASP A 30 -6.46 13.82 9.84
CA ASP A 30 -6.74 12.41 9.60
C ASP A 30 -8.10 12.00 10.14
N ARG A 31 -8.62 12.66 11.19
CA ARG A 31 -9.99 12.46 11.69
C ARG A 31 -11.04 12.61 10.61
N ARG A 32 -10.93 13.67 9.79
CA ARG A 32 -11.90 13.94 8.73
C ARG A 32 -11.70 12.97 7.56
N LEU A 33 -10.44 12.71 7.20
CA LEU A 33 -10.11 11.77 6.14
C LEU A 33 -10.63 10.35 6.46
N ILE A 34 -10.33 9.82 7.64
CA ILE A 34 -10.83 8.53 8.12
C ILE A 34 -12.36 8.50 8.10
N GLY A 35 -13.01 9.58 8.55
CA GLY A 35 -14.46 9.70 8.46
C GLY A 35 -15.02 9.60 7.03
N ILE A 36 -14.27 10.06 6.00
CA ILE A 36 -14.63 9.85 4.59
C ILE A 36 -14.41 8.38 4.21
N LEU A 37 -13.22 7.84 4.48
CA LEU A 37 -12.84 6.48 4.09
C LEU A 37 -13.78 5.42 4.70
N ASP A 38 -14.12 5.54 5.98
CA ASP A 38 -15.03 4.63 6.69
C ASP A 38 -16.44 4.64 6.07
N ARG A 39 -16.96 5.80 5.66
CA ARG A 39 -18.28 5.90 5.00
C ARG A 39 -18.34 5.08 3.71
N TYR A 40 -17.25 5.04 2.96
CA TYR A 40 -17.15 4.30 1.70
C TYR A 40 -16.52 2.91 1.86
N ARG A 41 -16.20 2.48 3.09
CA ARG A 41 -15.55 1.19 3.41
C ARG A 41 -14.22 0.99 2.67
N VAL A 42 -13.47 2.08 2.51
CA VAL A 42 -12.13 2.04 1.91
C VAL A 42 -11.09 2.01 3.02
N LYS A 43 -10.15 1.09 2.92
CA LYS A 43 -9.02 1.00 3.85
C LYS A 43 -7.87 1.89 3.39
N ALA A 44 -6.98 2.21 4.33
CA ALA A 44 -5.78 2.99 4.11
C ALA A 44 -4.69 2.57 5.09
N THR A 45 -3.47 2.98 4.81
CA THR A 45 -2.30 2.87 5.67
C THR A 45 -1.90 4.27 6.14
N PHE A 46 -1.84 4.50 7.44
CA PHE A 46 -1.38 5.76 8.03
C PHE A 46 0.04 5.59 8.58
N ASN A 47 0.98 6.38 8.07
CA ASN A 47 2.39 6.32 8.43
C ASN A 47 2.67 7.39 9.50
N LEU A 48 2.85 6.95 10.75
CA LEU A 48 2.88 7.84 11.92
C LEU A 48 4.32 8.15 12.38
N ASN A 49 4.54 9.36 12.88
CA ASN A 49 5.78 9.72 13.59
C ASN A 49 5.57 9.65 15.10
N SER A 50 5.88 8.49 15.68
CA SER A 50 5.63 8.21 17.11
C SER A 50 6.34 9.15 18.08
N GLY A 51 7.49 9.72 17.71
CA GLY A 51 8.21 10.69 18.54
C GLY A 51 7.65 12.10 18.50
N LEU A 52 6.69 12.36 17.61
CA LEU A 52 6.06 13.68 17.44
C LEU A 52 4.63 13.72 17.98
N PHE A 53 4.11 12.64 18.57
CA PHE A 53 2.72 12.62 19.08
C PHE A 53 2.44 13.79 20.04
N GLY A 54 1.30 14.45 19.83
CA GLY A 54 0.85 15.60 20.61
C GLY A 54 1.60 16.90 20.36
N GLN A 55 2.56 16.94 19.43
CA GLN A 55 3.22 18.19 19.06
C GLN A 55 2.27 19.08 18.22
N GLU A 56 2.27 20.36 18.55
CA GLU A 56 1.58 21.40 17.79
C GLU A 56 2.54 22.07 16.81
N GLY A 57 2.03 22.38 15.62
CA GLY A 57 2.81 22.99 14.57
C GLY A 57 1.94 23.56 13.46
N VAL A 58 2.61 24.15 12.47
CA VAL A 58 2.01 24.64 11.23
C VAL A 58 2.87 24.23 10.05
N VAL A 59 2.26 24.10 8.89
CA VAL A 59 2.96 23.84 7.62
C VAL A 59 2.60 24.92 6.61
N ALA A 60 3.63 25.56 6.06
CA ALA A 60 3.53 26.63 5.08
C ALA A 60 4.05 26.22 3.69
N ALA A 61 4.46 24.97 3.51
CA ALA A 61 4.78 24.40 2.20
C ALA A 61 3.46 24.11 1.47
N GLY A 62 2.93 25.08 0.74
CA GLY A 62 1.65 24.95 0.01
C GLY A 62 1.02 26.29 -0.35
N LYS A 63 -0.27 26.28 -0.70
CA LYS A 63 -1.02 27.50 -1.10
C LYS A 63 -1.29 28.44 0.08
N LYS A 64 -1.42 27.91 1.29
CA LYS A 64 -1.56 28.69 2.53
C LYS A 64 -1.02 27.90 3.73
N GLU A 65 -0.72 28.64 4.79
CA GLU A 65 -0.37 28.05 6.09
C GLU A 65 -1.59 27.40 6.72
N VAL A 66 -1.41 26.18 7.23
CA VAL A 66 -2.44 25.42 7.96
C VAL A 66 -1.82 24.74 9.17
N SER A 67 -2.65 24.32 10.11
CA SER A 67 -2.23 23.54 11.27
C SER A 67 -1.62 22.20 10.86
N HIS A 68 -0.49 21.86 11.47
CA HIS A 68 0.14 20.55 11.41
C HIS A 68 0.30 20.04 12.84
N ILE A 69 -0.81 19.62 13.42
CA ILE A 69 -0.88 19.18 14.81
C ILE A 69 -0.91 17.65 14.80
N LYS A 70 0.05 17.05 15.47
CA LYS A 70 0.16 15.59 15.58
C LYS A 70 -0.89 15.07 16.55
N VAL A 71 -1.55 13.97 16.21
CA VAL A 71 -2.48 13.31 17.13
C VAL A 71 -1.76 12.85 18.39
N THR A 72 -2.49 12.68 19.48
CA THR A 72 -1.88 12.15 20.72
C THR A 72 -1.76 10.62 20.63
N ALA A 73 -0.79 10.04 21.34
CA ALA A 73 -0.66 8.59 21.44
C ALA A 73 -1.92 7.94 22.04
N ALA A 74 -2.57 8.59 23.00
CA ALA A 74 -3.80 8.10 23.62
C ALA A 74 -4.98 8.01 22.63
N GLU A 75 -5.04 8.93 21.66
CA GLU A 75 -6.07 8.96 20.62
C GLU A 75 -5.78 8.00 19.47
N ALA A 76 -4.51 7.89 19.06
CA ALA A 76 -4.11 7.23 17.82
C ALA A 76 -4.66 5.79 17.70
N ARG A 77 -4.67 5.01 18.80
CA ARG A 77 -5.18 3.63 18.79
C ARG A 77 -6.63 3.55 18.32
N GLU A 78 -7.49 4.41 18.84
CA GLU A 78 -8.92 4.40 18.51
C GLU A 78 -9.16 5.02 17.13
N LEU A 79 -8.44 6.09 16.81
CA LEU A 79 -8.56 6.79 15.54
C LEU A 79 -8.26 5.88 14.34
N TYR A 80 -7.16 5.12 14.40
CA TYR A 80 -6.70 4.30 13.26
C TYR A 80 -7.18 2.84 13.30
N LYS A 81 -8.08 2.44 14.20
CA LYS A 81 -8.44 1.03 14.46
C LYS A 81 -8.93 0.23 13.23
N ASN A 82 -9.50 0.90 12.23
CA ASN A 82 -10.02 0.29 11.00
C ASN A 82 -9.02 0.34 9.83
N HIS A 83 -7.85 0.95 10.06
CA HIS A 83 -6.82 1.21 9.08
C HIS A 83 -5.50 0.58 9.54
N GLU A 84 -4.55 0.47 8.63
CA GLU A 84 -3.20 0.05 9.01
C GLU A 84 -2.43 1.23 9.60
N VAL A 85 -1.66 0.95 10.65
CA VAL A 85 -0.63 1.86 11.17
C VAL A 85 0.74 1.36 10.71
N ALA A 86 1.47 2.23 10.04
CA ALA A 86 2.85 2.03 9.59
C ALA A 86 3.77 3.11 10.16
N ALA A 87 5.09 2.91 10.06
CA ALA A 87 6.07 3.83 10.60
C ALA A 87 6.44 4.92 9.58
N HIS A 88 6.59 6.16 10.02
CA HIS A 88 7.15 7.26 9.23
C HIS A 88 8.42 7.84 9.88
N GLY A 89 9.13 6.99 10.62
CA GLY A 89 10.27 7.36 11.45
C GLY A 89 9.84 8.00 12.77
N GLN A 90 10.74 7.98 13.74
CA GLN A 90 10.44 8.51 15.07
C GLN A 90 10.21 10.03 15.03
N PHE A 91 11.06 10.77 14.32
CA PHE A 91 11.06 12.22 14.28
C PHE A 91 10.96 12.79 12.86
N HIS A 92 10.52 11.99 11.89
CA HIS A 92 10.46 12.38 10.47
C HIS A 92 11.85 12.79 9.93
N SER A 93 12.90 12.09 10.36
CA SER A 93 14.27 12.41 9.94
C SER A 93 14.56 11.97 8.51
N CYS A 94 15.20 12.81 7.70
CA CYS A 94 15.82 12.36 6.45
C CYS A 94 17.03 11.49 6.77
N MET A 95 16.88 10.16 6.63
CA MET A 95 17.94 9.21 7.00
C MET A 95 19.04 9.07 5.95
N THR A 96 18.86 9.59 4.73
CA THR A 96 19.90 9.56 3.69
C THR A 96 21.18 10.24 4.17
N GLY A 97 22.31 9.54 4.04
CA GLY A 97 23.61 10.00 4.54
C GLY A 97 23.83 9.83 6.05
N MET A 98 22.87 9.25 6.79
CA MET A 98 23.11 8.84 8.18
C MET A 98 23.86 7.50 8.25
N ASP A 99 24.58 7.28 9.36
CA ASP A 99 25.17 5.98 9.65
C ASP A 99 24.10 4.96 10.10
N SER A 100 24.43 3.68 10.01
CA SER A 100 23.51 2.57 10.29
C SER A 100 22.93 2.60 11.70
N GLY A 101 23.71 3.04 12.71
CA GLY A 101 23.23 3.11 14.09
C GLY A 101 22.09 4.11 14.24
N ARG A 102 22.23 5.29 13.64
CA ARG A 102 21.19 6.32 13.63
C ARG A 102 19.95 5.91 12.84
N CYS A 103 20.13 5.27 11.68
CA CYS A 103 19.01 4.71 10.92
C CYS A 103 18.23 3.68 11.75
N VAL A 104 18.93 2.74 12.39
CA VAL A 104 18.32 1.71 13.23
C VAL A 104 17.57 2.32 14.41
N GLU A 105 18.12 3.35 15.06
CA GLU A 105 17.45 4.04 16.17
C GLU A 105 16.15 4.70 15.70
N GLU A 106 16.19 5.46 14.61
CA GLU A 106 15.01 6.15 14.05
C GLU A 106 13.89 5.16 13.66
N ILE A 107 14.26 4.00 13.12
CA ILE A 107 13.33 2.96 12.70
C ILE A 107 12.79 2.18 13.92
N LEU A 108 13.66 1.63 14.77
CA LEU A 108 13.24 0.72 15.84
C LEU A 108 12.50 1.44 16.97
N GLN A 109 12.88 2.67 17.32
CA GLN A 109 12.11 3.43 18.31
C GLN A 109 10.69 3.69 17.80
N SER A 110 10.57 3.99 16.50
CA SER A 110 9.27 4.20 15.89
C SER A 110 8.43 2.92 15.90
N ARG A 111 9.01 1.81 15.45
CA ARG A 111 8.33 0.51 15.46
C ARG A 111 7.88 0.13 16.86
N LYS A 112 8.76 0.18 17.87
CA LYS A 112 8.41 -0.19 19.25
C LYS A 112 7.24 0.61 19.80
N ALA A 113 7.26 1.93 19.64
CA ALA A 113 6.20 2.80 20.12
C ALA A 113 4.86 2.53 19.41
N LEU A 114 4.89 2.29 18.11
CA LEU A 114 3.69 1.97 17.34
C LEU A 114 3.17 0.55 17.62
N GLU A 115 4.04 -0.43 17.86
CA GLU A 115 3.66 -1.79 18.25
C GLU A 115 3.01 -1.82 19.65
N GLU A 116 3.49 -0.98 20.58
CA GLU A 116 2.83 -0.79 21.88
C GLU A 116 1.41 -0.19 21.73
N LEU A 117 1.25 0.73 20.79
CA LEU A 117 -0.03 1.36 20.48
C LEU A 117 -1.04 0.37 19.85
N THR A 118 -0.60 -0.39 18.85
CA THR A 118 -1.46 -1.23 18.02
C THR A 118 -1.65 -2.64 18.56
N GLY A 119 -0.69 -3.13 19.35
CA GLY A 119 -0.68 -4.49 19.90
C GLY A 119 -0.27 -5.58 18.89
N HIS A 120 0.28 -5.21 17.74
CA HIS A 120 0.78 -6.14 16.73
C HIS A 120 2.04 -5.61 16.05
N PRO A 121 2.86 -6.46 15.40
CA PRO A 121 4.05 -6.02 14.70
C PRO A 121 3.74 -4.94 13.65
N VAL A 122 4.60 -3.92 13.57
CA VAL A 122 4.55 -2.86 12.57
C VAL A 122 5.71 -3.07 11.61
N THR A 123 5.41 -3.41 10.36
CA THR A 123 6.43 -3.76 9.35
C THR A 123 6.34 -2.91 8.08
N GLY A 124 5.42 -1.95 8.06
CA GLY A 124 5.30 -0.95 7.01
C GLY A 124 6.08 0.32 7.33
N TYR A 125 6.57 0.98 6.27
CA TYR A 125 7.27 2.25 6.40
C TYR A 125 6.91 3.23 5.27
N ALA A 126 7.09 4.53 5.51
CA ALA A 126 7.14 5.55 4.47
C ALA A 126 8.42 6.38 4.67
N TYR A 127 9.24 6.53 3.62
CA TYR A 127 10.46 7.32 3.75
C TYR A 127 10.13 8.80 3.90
N ALA A 128 10.64 9.44 4.95
CA ALA A 128 10.60 10.90 5.05
C ALA A 128 11.22 11.51 3.79
N PHE A 129 10.51 12.44 3.15
CA PHE A 129 10.92 13.07 1.89
C PHE A 129 11.14 12.08 0.71
N GLY A 130 10.67 10.83 0.82
CA GLY A 130 10.95 9.78 -0.16
C GLY A 130 12.43 9.39 -0.28
N ALA A 131 13.27 9.83 0.67
CA ALA A 131 14.72 9.74 0.57
C ALA A 131 15.26 8.47 1.23
N TYR A 132 16.13 7.75 0.51
CA TYR A 132 16.85 6.59 1.02
C TYR A 132 18.21 6.43 0.33
N ASP A 133 19.07 5.58 0.90
CA ASP A 133 20.30 5.08 0.30
C ASP A 133 20.52 3.61 0.73
N ASP A 134 21.61 2.99 0.28
CA ASP A 134 21.92 1.58 0.60
C ASP A 134 22.05 1.32 2.10
N THR A 135 22.51 2.30 2.88
CA THR A 135 22.63 2.19 4.34
C THR A 135 21.24 2.15 4.96
N VAL A 136 20.35 3.03 4.52
CA VAL A 136 18.94 3.07 4.94
C VAL A 136 18.24 1.76 4.58
N LEU A 137 18.37 1.28 3.33
CA LEU A 137 17.75 0.01 2.89
C LEU A 137 18.24 -1.19 3.71
N SER A 138 19.53 -1.24 4.01
CA SER A 138 20.12 -2.28 4.86
C SER A 138 19.57 -2.22 6.29
N ALA A 139 19.44 -1.01 6.86
CA ALA A 139 18.84 -0.80 8.17
C ALA A 139 17.36 -1.21 8.19
N MET A 140 16.57 -0.85 7.17
CA MET A 140 15.16 -1.26 7.04
C MET A 140 15.01 -2.78 7.11
N LYS A 141 15.80 -3.51 6.30
CA LYS A 141 15.81 -4.98 6.28
C LYS A 141 16.18 -5.56 7.64
N ALA A 142 17.27 -5.07 8.24
CA ALA A 142 17.72 -5.53 9.56
C ALA A 142 16.69 -5.24 10.66
N CYS A 143 15.92 -4.16 10.52
CA CYS A 143 14.86 -3.78 11.45
C CYS A 143 13.53 -4.46 11.16
N GLY A 144 13.44 -5.42 10.22
CA GLY A 144 12.20 -6.15 9.95
C GLY A 144 11.12 -5.35 9.24
N ILE A 145 11.48 -4.24 8.57
CA ILE A 145 10.57 -3.56 7.64
C ILE A 145 10.43 -4.41 6.38
N THR A 146 9.20 -4.53 5.91
CA THR A 146 8.80 -5.46 4.85
C THR A 146 8.27 -4.78 3.60
N TYR A 147 7.88 -3.51 3.72
CA TYR A 147 7.62 -2.60 2.62
C TYR A 147 7.90 -1.16 3.05
N ALA A 148 8.27 -0.31 2.10
CA ALA A 148 8.47 1.11 2.32
C ALA A 148 8.08 1.93 1.08
N ARG A 149 7.27 2.99 1.28
CA ARG A 149 6.82 3.87 0.19
C ARG A 149 7.81 5.00 -0.08
N THR A 150 8.07 5.28 -1.36
CA THR A 150 8.78 6.47 -1.86
C THR A 150 7.79 7.64 -2.13
N ILE A 151 8.16 8.60 -2.98
CA ILE A 151 7.27 9.69 -3.45
C ILE A 151 7.21 9.77 -4.99
N THR A 152 7.82 8.83 -5.72
CA THR A 152 7.88 8.88 -7.18
C THR A 152 6.57 8.42 -7.78
N SER A 153 5.84 9.30 -8.48
CA SER A 153 4.64 8.91 -9.23
C SER A 153 5.01 8.09 -10.46
N THR A 154 4.55 6.85 -10.54
CA THR A 154 4.77 5.99 -11.71
C THR A 154 3.75 6.22 -12.82
N HIS A 155 2.56 6.73 -12.47
CA HIS A 155 1.37 6.76 -13.33
C HIS A 155 1.02 5.38 -13.93
N LYS A 156 1.38 4.31 -13.22
CA LYS A 156 1.14 2.91 -13.61
C LYS A 156 0.43 2.16 -12.50
N PHE A 157 -0.10 0.97 -12.83
CA PHE A 157 -0.79 0.08 -11.91
C PHE A 157 0.03 -1.19 -11.59
N ASP A 158 1.34 -1.13 -11.78
CA ASP A 158 2.23 -2.27 -11.58
C ASP A 158 2.38 -2.61 -10.10
N ILE A 159 2.52 -3.91 -9.82
CA ILE A 159 2.95 -4.40 -8.51
C ILE A 159 4.48 -4.30 -8.45
N PRO A 160 5.07 -3.70 -7.40
CA PRO A 160 6.50 -3.46 -7.34
C PRO A 160 7.28 -4.77 -7.21
N ASP A 161 8.45 -4.87 -7.85
CA ASP A 161 9.35 -6.01 -7.68
C ASP A 161 9.93 -6.04 -6.25
N ASP A 162 10.45 -4.90 -5.78
CA ASP A 162 10.92 -4.72 -4.39
C ASP A 162 9.96 -3.80 -3.61
N PHE A 163 9.34 -4.36 -2.57
CA PHE A 163 8.43 -3.61 -1.71
C PHE A 163 9.14 -2.59 -0.81
N LEU A 164 10.46 -2.67 -0.62
CA LEU A 164 11.22 -1.64 0.11
C LEU A 164 11.48 -0.39 -0.72
N THR A 165 11.21 -0.41 -2.02
CA THR A 165 11.25 0.77 -2.89
C THR A 165 9.94 0.84 -3.66
N TRP A 166 8.84 1.00 -2.92
CA TRP A 166 7.51 0.97 -3.50
C TRP A 166 7.08 2.37 -3.94
N ASP A 167 7.18 2.61 -5.24
CA ASP A 167 6.70 3.83 -5.87
C ASP A 167 5.15 3.82 -6.00
N PRO A 168 4.45 4.89 -5.58
CA PRO A 168 3.00 5.01 -5.77
C PRO A 168 2.61 5.24 -7.24
N THR A 169 1.32 5.05 -7.54
CA THR A 169 0.75 5.45 -8.84
C THR A 169 0.79 6.97 -8.97
N CYS A 170 0.27 7.70 -7.98
CA CYS A 170 0.30 9.17 -7.94
C CYS A 170 0.08 9.74 -6.53
N HIS A 171 0.31 11.04 -6.40
CA HIS A 171 -0.14 11.84 -5.25
C HIS A 171 -1.65 12.10 -5.33
N HIS A 172 -2.33 12.39 -4.22
CA HIS A 172 -3.78 12.67 -4.24
C HIS A 172 -4.14 13.95 -5.00
N ASP A 173 -3.20 14.89 -5.14
CA ASP A 173 -3.39 16.18 -5.84
C ASP A 173 -2.78 16.14 -7.26
N ASP A 174 -2.44 14.94 -7.75
CA ASP A 174 -1.93 14.77 -9.11
C ASP A 174 -3.02 15.13 -10.12
N GLU A 175 -2.68 16.00 -11.09
CA GLU A 175 -3.62 16.49 -12.10
C GLU A 175 -4.30 15.35 -12.91
N LYS A 176 -3.66 14.18 -12.99
CA LYS A 176 -4.16 13.02 -13.74
C LYS A 176 -4.97 12.05 -12.88
N ILE A 177 -5.19 12.31 -11.60
CA ILE A 177 -5.75 11.31 -10.68
C ILE A 177 -7.10 10.75 -11.12
N PHE A 178 -7.97 11.58 -11.71
CA PHE A 178 -9.27 11.12 -12.20
C PHE A 178 -9.17 10.35 -13.52
N ASP A 179 -8.26 10.74 -14.41
CA ASP A 179 -7.97 9.99 -15.64
C ASP A 179 -7.38 8.61 -15.30
N LEU A 180 -6.46 8.55 -14.32
CA LEU A 180 -5.92 7.31 -13.77
C LEU A 180 -7.01 6.48 -13.10
N ALA A 181 -7.94 7.10 -12.37
CA ALA A 181 -9.08 6.38 -11.80
C ALA A 181 -10.00 5.79 -12.87
N ASP A 182 -10.25 6.50 -13.97
CA ASP A 182 -11.00 5.98 -15.12
C ASP A 182 -10.28 4.83 -15.81
N GLU A 183 -8.97 4.96 -16.04
CA GLU A 183 -8.14 3.89 -16.61
C GLU A 183 -8.10 2.64 -15.71
N PHE A 184 -7.94 2.85 -14.41
CA PHE A 184 -7.96 1.79 -13.40
C PHE A 184 -9.27 1.01 -13.43
N LEU A 185 -10.40 1.73 -13.41
CA LEU A 185 -11.74 1.15 -13.39
C LEU A 185 -12.11 0.52 -14.74
N SER A 186 -11.50 0.95 -15.84
CA SER A 186 -11.76 0.37 -17.15
C SER A 186 -11.48 -1.14 -17.19
N ASP A 187 -12.30 -1.85 -17.94
CA ASP A 187 -12.08 -3.26 -18.30
C ASP A 187 -11.07 -3.40 -19.46
N GLY A 188 -10.48 -2.28 -19.87
CA GLY A 188 -9.38 -2.23 -20.81
C GLY A 188 -8.22 -3.09 -20.34
N PHE A 189 -7.63 -3.79 -21.29
CA PHE A 189 -6.49 -4.65 -21.06
C PHE A 189 -5.30 -3.85 -20.54
N TYR A 190 -4.81 -4.20 -19.35
CA TYR A 190 -3.56 -3.68 -18.82
C TYR A 190 -2.47 -4.69 -19.07
N PHE A 191 -1.64 -4.42 -20.06
CA PHE A 191 -0.56 -5.32 -20.42
C PHE A 191 0.60 -5.17 -19.44
N ASN A 192 0.70 -6.12 -18.53
CA ASN A 192 1.90 -6.35 -17.74
C ASN A 192 2.29 -7.83 -17.88
N MET A 193 3.55 -8.08 -18.23
CA MET A 193 4.10 -9.43 -18.46
C MET A 193 4.00 -10.34 -17.23
N LEU A 194 3.89 -9.78 -16.03
CA LEU A 194 3.86 -10.50 -14.76
C LEU A 194 2.43 -10.89 -14.34
N THR A 195 1.44 -10.02 -14.52
CA THR A 195 0.08 -10.24 -14.03
C THR A 195 -0.94 -9.33 -14.73
N PRO A 196 -2.20 -9.80 -14.95
CA PRO A 196 -3.29 -8.93 -15.39
C PRO A 196 -3.85 -8.04 -14.27
N ALA A 197 -3.32 -8.12 -13.05
CA ALA A 197 -3.82 -7.37 -11.91
C ALA A 197 -3.31 -5.91 -11.90
N LYS A 198 -4.23 -4.97 -11.69
CA LYS A 198 -3.96 -3.53 -11.54
C LYS A 198 -3.93 -3.16 -10.04
N LEU A 199 -2.88 -2.48 -9.60
CA LEU A 199 -2.76 -1.91 -8.27
C LEU A 199 -2.76 -0.38 -8.35
N PHE A 200 -3.85 0.26 -7.94
CA PHE A 200 -3.90 1.71 -7.87
C PHE A 200 -3.53 2.18 -6.46
N TYR A 201 -2.37 2.82 -6.37
CA TYR A 201 -1.76 3.23 -5.11
C TYR A 201 -1.61 4.76 -5.04
N VAL A 202 -2.40 5.39 -4.17
CA VAL A 202 -2.40 6.86 -4.00
C VAL A 202 -1.86 7.23 -2.62
N TRP A 203 -1.10 8.33 -2.54
CA TRP A 203 -0.56 8.85 -1.28
C TRP A 203 -0.74 10.36 -1.10
N GLY A 204 -0.56 10.85 0.13
CA GLY A 204 -0.37 12.27 0.43
C GLY A 204 -0.54 12.59 1.92
N HIS A 205 -0.81 13.86 2.24
CA HIS A 205 -1.02 14.32 3.62
C HIS A 205 -2.40 14.95 3.77
N SER A 206 -3.11 14.64 4.85
CA SER A 206 -4.47 15.15 5.04
C SER A 206 -4.54 16.66 5.30
N TYR A 207 -3.44 17.31 5.69
CA TYR A 207 -3.39 18.78 5.80
C TYR A 207 -3.45 19.48 4.44
N GLU A 208 -3.05 18.81 3.35
CA GLU A 208 -3.02 19.41 2.01
C GLU A 208 -4.44 19.77 1.55
N PHE A 209 -5.45 19.03 2.01
CA PHE A 209 -6.85 19.36 1.76
C PHE A 209 -7.30 20.68 2.40
N ASP A 210 -6.76 21.01 3.57
CA ASP A 210 -6.97 22.33 4.17
C ASP A 210 -6.22 23.40 3.37
N GLN A 211 -4.98 23.14 2.93
CA GLN A 211 -4.18 24.09 2.16
C GLN A 211 -4.82 24.44 0.82
N CYS A 212 -5.38 23.44 0.15
CA CYS A 212 -5.98 23.56 -1.18
C CYS A 212 -7.48 23.86 -1.16
N ASP A 213 -8.12 23.87 0.02
CA ASP A 213 -9.57 24.03 0.19
C ASP A 213 -10.38 23.03 -0.65
N ASN A 214 -9.89 21.78 -0.76
CA ASN A 214 -10.39 20.78 -1.73
C ASN A 214 -10.71 19.42 -1.09
N TRP A 215 -11.28 19.40 0.12
CA TRP A 215 -11.72 18.15 0.77
C TRP A 215 -12.72 17.32 -0.06
N ASP A 216 -13.49 17.99 -0.91
CA ASP A 216 -14.39 17.38 -1.90
C ASP A 216 -13.63 16.57 -2.95
N HIS A 217 -12.40 16.94 -3.29
CA HIS A 217 -11.55 16.21 -4.24
C HIS A 217 -11.31 14.76 -3.80
N MET A 218 -10.94 14.57 -2.52
CA MET A 218 -10.72 13.23 -1.97
C MET A 218 -12.02 12.44 -1.83
N GLU A 219 -13.10 13.09 -1.39
CA GLU A 219 -14.41 12.43 -1.32
C GLU A 219 -14.92 12.01 -2.70
N GLU A 220 -14.69 12.80 -3.74
CA GLU A 220 -15.02 12.47 -5.12
C GLU A 220 -14.21 11.27 -5.64
N LEU A 221 -12.89 11.25 -5.41
CA LEU A 221 -12.04 10.12 -5.76
C LEU A 221 -12.56 8.83 -5.11
N VAL A 222 -12.75 8.85 -3.79
CA VAL A 222 -13.22 7.68 -3.03
C VAL A 222 -14.59 7.23 -3.49
N ARG A 223 -15.53 8.17 -3.72
CA ARG A 223 -16.86 7.88 -4.26
C ARG A 223 -16.78 7.22 -5.64
N LYS A 224 -15.85 7.65 -6.51
CA LYS A 224 -15.67 7.10 -7.86
C LYS A 224 -15.15 5.66 -7.84
N VAL A 225 -14.18 5.37 -6.98
CA VAL A 225 -13.49 4.07 -6.95
C VAL A 225 -14.12 3.04 -6.03
N SER A 226 -14.90 3.46 -5.02
CA SER A 226 -15.49 2.57 -4.00
C SER A 226 -16.73 1.79 -4.48
N GLY A 227 -17.12 0.76 -3.73
CA GLY A 227 -18.34 -0.01 -3.99
C GLY A 227 -18.29 -0.93 -5.22
N ARG A 228 -17.09 -1.24 -5.72
CA ARG A 228 -16.88 -2.10 -6.88
C ARG A 228 -16.61 -3.54 -6.47
N ASP A 229 -17.38 -4.48 -7.01
CA ASP A 229 -17.22 -5.91 -6.68
C ASP A 229 -15.96 -6.53 -7.27
N ASP A 230 -15.33 -5.90 -8.27
CA ASP A 230 -14.11 -6.35 -8.92
C ASP A 230 -12.83 -5.69 -8.38
N VAL A 231 -12.95 -4.81 -7.37
CA VAL A 231 -11.84 -4.12 -6.71
C VAL A 231 -11.64 -4.64 -5.28
N TRP A 232 -10.39 -4.97 -4.93
CA TRP A 232 -10.00 -5.23 -3.56
C TRP A 232 -9.52 -3.94 -2.88
N TYR A 233 -10.26 -3.48 -1.86
CA TYR A 233 -9.85 -2.36 -1.01
C TYR A 233 -9.02 -2.89 0.15
N ALA A 234 -7.72 -2.58 0.15
CA ALA A 234 -6.76 -3.18 1.05
C ALA A 234 -5.80 -2.13 1.63
N THR A 235 -5.17 -2.45 2.75
CA THR A 235 -4.02 -1.67 3.23
C THR A 235 -2.74 -2.09 2.50
N ASN A 236 -1.69 -1.30 2.58
CA ASN A 236 -0.38 -1.62 1.99
C ASN A 236 0.19 -2.94 2.52
N GLY A 237 0.09 -3.20 3.82
CA GLY A 237 0.50 -4.45 4.43
C GLY A 237 -0.28 -5.66 3.93
N GLU A 238 -1.60 -5.51 3.73
CA GLU A 238 -2.45 -6.57 3.14
C GLU A 238 -2.01 -6.88 1.70
N ILE A 239 -1.79 -5.86 0.87
CA ILE A 239 -1.27 -6.03 -0.51
C ILE A 239 0.08 -6.76 -0.48
N ARG A 240 1.04 -6.25 0.30
CA ARG A 240 2.38 -6.83 0.37
C ARG A 240 2.35 -8.28 0.85
N ALA A 241 1.58 -8.57 1.89
CA ALA A 241 1.47 -9.94 2.42
C ALA A 241 0.86 -10.90 1.39
N TYR A 242 -0.14 -10.46 0.63
CA TYR A 242 -0.77 -11.26 -0.42
C TYR A 242 0.18 -11.53 -1.59
N VAL A 243 0.89 -10.50 -2.07
CA VAL A 243 1.86 -10.66 -3.17
C VAL A 243 3.01 -11.56 -2.73
N GLU A 244 3.49 -11.45 -1.49
CA GLU A 244 4.48 -12.36 -0.93
C GLU A 244 3.98 -13.81 -0.87
N ALA A 245 2.72 -14.04 -0.50
CA ALA A 245 2.12 -15.37 -0.53
C ALA A 245 2.11 -15.96 -1.94
N TYR A 246 1.76 -15.17 -2.96
CA TYR A 246 1.84 -15.57 -4.37
C TYR A 246 3.29 -15.89 -4.79
N ARG A 247 4.26 -15.04 -4.45
CA ARG A 247 5.68 -15.25 -4.79
C ARG A 247 6.29 -16.51 -4.16
N ARG A 248 5.70 -17.00 -3.06
CA ARG A 248 6.14 -18.21 -2.36
C ARG A 248 5.50 -19.50 -2.86
N LEU A 249 4.60 -19.45 -3.84
CA LEU A 249 4.01 -20.65 -4.45
C LEU A 249 5.10 -21.54 -5.05
N VAL A 250 4.89 -22.85 -4.97
CA VAL A 250 5.82 -23.87 -5.48
C VAL A 250 5.13 -24.64 -6.60
N PHE A 251 5.64 -24.50 -7.83
CA PHE A 251 5.08 -25.11 -9.02
C PHE A 251 5.76 -26.45 -9.34
N SER A 252 4.98 -27.43 -9.81
CA SER A 252 5.54 -28.69 -10.32
C SER A 252 6.33 -28.45 -11.61
N ALA A 253 7.37 -29.25 -11.86
CA ALA A 253 8.25 -29.09 -13.02
C ALA A 253 7.55 -29.28 -14.38
N ASP A 254 6.39 -29.94 -14.39
CA ASP A 254 5.53 -30.12 -15.55
C ASP A 254 4.46 -29.02 -15.70
N SER A 255 4.47 -28.01 -14.82
CA SER A 255 3.54 -26.87 -14.79
C SER A 255 2.06 -27.24 -14.69
N ARG A 256 1.74 -28.39 -14.07
CA ARG A 256 0.35 -28.86 -13.90
C ARG A 256 -0.23 -28.58 -12.53
N THR A 257 0.61 -28.52 -11.51
CA THR A 257 0.15 -28.37 -10.12
C THR A 257 0.95 -27.29 -9.41
N VAL A 258 0.34 -26.74 -8.37
CA VAL A 258 0.91 -25.69 -7.55
C VAL A 258 0.62 -25.96 -6.09
N TYR A 259 1.64 -25.85 -5.24
CA TYR A 259 1.56 -25.97 -3.79
C TYR A 259 1.65 -24.59 -3.15
N ASN A 260 0.74 -24.29 -2.21
CA ASN A 260 0.74 -23.06 -1.43
C ASN A 260 1.29 -23.29 -0.01
N PRO A 261 2.55 -22.90 0.28
CA PRO A 261 3.13 -23.04 1.62
C PRO A 261 2.73 -21.91 2.58
N SER A 262 1.95 -20.93 2.14
CA SER A 262 1.58 -19.77 2.95
C SER A 262 0.31 -20.02 3.78
N ALA A 263 -0.02 -19.07 4.67
CA ALA A 263 -1.26 -19.06 5.44
C ALA A 263 -2.41 -18.30 4.74
N VAL A 264 -2.21 -17.87 3.48
CA VAL A 264 -3.16 -17.04 2.72
C VAL A 264 -3.60 -17.81 1.48
N GLY A 265 -4.90 -17.86 1.18
CA GLY A 265 -5.39 -18.42 -0.08
C GLY A 265 -4.98 -17.55 -1.25
N VAL A 266 -4.39 -18.13 -2.30
CA VAL A 266 -3.88 -17.38 -3.46
C VAL A 266 -4.71 -17.69 -4.70
N CYS A 267 -5.24 -16.65 -5.34
CA CYS A 267 -6.00 -16.77 -6.57
C CYS A 267 -5.06 -16.71 -7.79
N LEU A 268 -5.20 -17.68 -8.69
CA LEU A 268 -4.44 -17.80 -9.93
C LEU A 268 -5.38 -17.85 -11.12
N GLY A 269 -5.03 -17.18 -12.20
CA GLY A 269 -5.80 -17.20 -13.45
C GLY A 269 -4.97 -16.90 -14.68
N GLY A 270 -5.66 -16.75 -15.80
CA GLY A 270 -5.08 -16.35 -17.08
C GLY A 270 -5.25 -14.86 -17.37
N MET A 271 -4.40 -14.33 -18.23
CA MET A 271 -4.56 -12.97 -18.74
C MET A 271 -5.65 -12.89 -19.84
N PHE A 272 -5.91 -14.00 -20.57
CA PHE A 272 -7.00 -14.11 -21.56
C PHE A 272 -8.07 -15.15 -21.19
N ALA A 273 -7.97 -15.79 -20.02
CA ALA A 273 -8.96 -16.73 -19.53
C ALA A 273 -9.90 -16.07 -18.48
N PRO A 274 -11.21 -16.37 -18.52
CA PRO A 274 -12.14 -15.91 -17.48
C PRO A 274 -12.03 -16.74 -16.19
N ASP A 275 -11.58 -17.98 -16.31
CA ASP A 275 -11.49 -18.92 -15.20
C ASP A 275 -10.29 -18.63 -14.31
N TRP A 276 -10.47 -18.89 -13.02
CA TRP A 276 -9.44 -18.79 -11.99
C TRP A 276 -9.65 -19.87 -10.94
N ILE A 277 -8.60 -20.18 -10.19
CA ILE A 277 -8.63 -21.10 -9.05
C ILE A 277 -8.09 -20.43 -7.81
N GLU A 278 -8.52 -20.89 -6.64
CA GLU A 278 -7.89 -20.54 -5.36
C GLU A 278 -7.07 -21.73 -4.86
N VAL A 279 -5.78 -21.52 -4.65
CA VAL A 279 -4.89 -22.48 -3.98
C VAL A 279 -4.90 -22.15 -2.49
N LYS A 280 -5.62 -22.95 -1.69
CA LYS A 280 -5.77 -22.71 -0.25
C LYS A 280 -4.47 -22.96 0.53
N PRO A 281 -4.34 -22.40 1.75
CA PRO A 281 -3.18 -22.63 2.61
C PRO A 281 -2.86 -24.12 2.81
N GLY A 282 -1.58 -24.49 2.59
CA GLY A 282 -1.09 -25.85 2.79
C GLY A 282 -1.61 -26.88 1.77
N GLN A 283 -2.25 -26.44 0.68
CA GLN A 283 -2.80 -27.34 -0.35
C GLN A 283 -1.99 -27.33 -1.64
N THR A 284 -2.07 -28.46 -2.35
CA THR A 284 -1.69 -28.57 -3.76
C THR A 284 -2.94 -28.59 -4.61
N ALA A 285 -2.99 -27.77 -5.66
CA ALA A 285 -4.10 -27.71 -6.61
C ALA A 285 -3.61 -27.96 -8.05
N GLU A 286 -4.49 -28.45 -8.90
CA GLU A 286 -4.27 -28.49 -10.36
C GLU A 286 -4.48 -27.10 -10.95
N LEU A 287 -3.58 -26.68 -11.84
CA LEU A 287 -3.68 -25.43 -12.58
C LEU A 287 -4.69 -25.53 -13.71
N ILE A 288 -5.26 -24.40 -14.10
CA ILE A 288 -6.14 -24.32 -15.27
C ILE A 288 -5.30 -24.64 -16.52
N PRO A 289 -5.75 -25.55 -17.41
CA PRO A 289 -5.02 -25.91 -18.61
C PRO A 289 -4.64 -24.68 -19.46
N PRO A 290 -3.45 -24.64 -20.08
CA PRO A 290 -3.06 -23.55 -20.97
C PRO A 290 -4.03 -23.35 -22.12
N VAL A 291 -4.16 -22.11 -22.59
CA VAL A 291 -4.97 -21.75 -23.77
C VAL A 291 -4.07 -21.34 -24.95
N ASP A 292 -4.45 -21.73 -26.16
CA ASP A 292 -3.78 -21.32 -27.39
C ASP A 292 -4.05 -19.84 -27.68
N MET A 293 -2.98 -19.08 -27.94
CA MET A 293 -3.02 -17.68 -28.40
C MET A 293 -2.64 -17.56 -29.87
#